data_AF-A0A4Q7PY32-F1
#
_entry.id   AF-A0A4Q7PY32-F1
#
_cell.length_a   1.000
_cell.length_b   1.000
_cell.length_c   1.000
_cell.angle_alpha   90.00
_cell.angle_beta   90.00
_cell.angle_gamma   90.00
#
_symmetry.space_group_name_H-M   'P 1'
#
loop_
_entity.id
_entity.type
_entity.pdbx_description
1 polymer ?
#
loop_
_entity_poly.entity_id
_entity_poly.type
_entity_poly.pdbx_seq_one_letter_code
_entity_poly.pdbx_strand_id
1 'polypeptide(L)'
;MRRFELFSKRDPSGGMGTGVVAIGVEFPFDERRNTWVALKWLGANPGLTFWTTVDDLLEAHGHLGAAEVHWLDPDIADQSEESSAETAQCH
;
A
#
# COMPACT_ATOMS: atom_id res chain seq x y z
N MET A 1 0.20 10.12 -4.23
CA MET A 1 -0.48 8.98 -3.59
C MET A 1 0.21 7.71 -4.05
N ARG A 2 0.20 6.65 -3.23
CA ARG A 2 0.87 5.38 -3.55
C ARG A 2 -0.10 4.21 -3.38
N ARG A 3 -0.16 3.34 -4.37
CA ARG A 3 -1.02 2.16 -4.44
C ARG A 3 -0.26 0.94 -3.96
N PHE A 4 -0.98 0.03 -3.32
CA PHE A 4 -0.40 -1.22 -2.84
C PHE A 4 -1.43 -2.35 -2.78
N GLU A 5 -0.91 -3.56 -2.65
CA GLU A 5 -1.65 -4.77 -2.31
C GLU A 5 -1.32 -5.17 -0.87
N LEU A 6 -2.33 -5.57 -0.09
CA LEU A 6 -2.12 -6.20 1.20
C LEU A 6 -2.09 -7.72 0.97
N PHE A 7 -0.92 -8.32 1.17
CA PHE A 7 -0.70 -9.74 0.98
C PHE A 7 -0.72 -10.47 2.32
N SER A 8 -1.60 -11.46 2.47
CA SER A 8 -1.62 -12.35 3.64
C SER A 8 -0.67 -13.54 3.45
N LYS A 9 0.30 -13.68 4.36
CA LYS A 9 1.26 -14.79 4.41
C LYS A 9 0.73 -16.02 5.12
N ARG A 10 -0.34 -15.88 5.89
CA ARG A 10 -0.93 -17.00 6.64
C ARG A 10 -2.42 -16.79 6.79
N ASP A 11 -3.19 -17.82 6.45
CA ASP A 11 -4.59 -17.90 6.81
C ASP A 11 -4.70 -18.39 8.27
N PRO A 12 -5.18 -17.57 9.22
CA PRO A 12 -5.41 -18.01 10.60
C PRO A 12 -6.54 -19.06 10.71
N SER A 13 -7.40 -19.17 9.69
CA SER A 13 -8.55 -20.08 9.67
C SER A 13 -8.22 -21.47 9.12
N GLY A 14 -7.02 -21.68 8.59
CA GLY A 14 -6.54 -22.99 8.11
C GLY A 14 -7.27 -23.54 6.88
N GLY A 15 -8.05 -22.71 6.19
CA GLY A 15 -8.98 -23.12 5.13
C GLY A 15 -8.48 -22.83 3.73
N MET A 16 -8.01 -21.62 3.42
CA MET A 16 -7.64 -21.22 2.06
C MET A 16 -6.77 -19.96 2.00
N GLY A 17 -5.59 -20.09 1.40
CA GLY A 17 -4.98 -19.06 0.54
C GLY A 17 -4.16 -17.97 1.19
N THR A 18 -2.83 -18.11 1.14
CA THR A 18 -1.92 -16.96 1.10
C THR A 18 -2.17 -16.17 -0.20
N GLY A 19 -2.14 -14.85 -0.17
CA GLY A 19 -2.49 -14.06 -1.35
C GLY A 19 -2.88 -12.61 -1.06
N VAL A 20 -3.25 -11.88 -2.10
CA VAL A 20 -3.77 -10.52 -1.98
C VAL A 20 -5.16 -10.55 -1.34
N VAL A 21 -5.29 -9.94 -0.16
CA VAL A 21 -6.54 -9.87 0.62
C VAL A 21 -7.18 -8.50 0.60
N ALA A 22 -6.45 -7.46 0.22
CA ALA A 22 -6.98 -6.12 -0.01
C ALA A 22 -6.14 -5.35 -1.04
N ILE A 23 -6.76 -4.36 -1.67
CA ILE A 23 -6.06 -3.33 -2.44
C ILE A 23 -6.16 -2.01 -1.67
N GLY A 24 -5.08 -1.23 -1.67
CA GLY A 24 -4.95 -0.03 -0.86
C GLY A 24 -4.37 1.15 -1.61
N VAL A 25 -4.66 2.35 -1.10
CA VAL A 25 -3.99 3.59 -1.47
C VAL A 25 -3.62 4.36 -0.21
N GLU A 26 -2.39 4.82 -0.15
CA GLU A 26 -1.89 5.79 0.81
C GLU A 26 -1.89 7.19 0.17
N PHE A 27 -2.58 8.12 0.81
CA PHE A 27 -2.64 9.51 0.41
C PHE A 27 -1.35 10.25 0.84
N PRO A 28 -0.95 11.32 0.14
CA PRO A 28 0.15 12.15 0.62
C PRO A 28 -0.21 12.84 1.93
N PHE A 29 0.80 13.34 2.64
CA PHE A 29 0.57 14.18 3.81
C PHE A 29 -0.28 15.41 3.46
N ASP A 30 -1.23 15.75 4.34
CA ASP A 30 -1.94 17.03 4.31
C ASP A 30 -1.08 18.16 4.90
N GLU A 31 -1.61 19.39 4.90
CA GLU A 31 -0.95 20.58 5.47
C GLU A 31 -0.63 20.45 6.96
N ARG A 32 -1.34 19.56 7.66
CA ARG A 32 -1.17 19.27 9.09
C ARG A 32 -0.25 18.07 9.34
N ARG A 33 0.36 17.53 8.28
CA ARG A 33 1.23 16.34 8.27
C ARG A 33 0.52 15.05 8.68
N ASN A 34 -0.79 14.95 8.44
CA ASN A 34 -1.51 13.68 8.56
C ASN A 34 -1.52 12.95 7.21
N THR A 35 -1.57 11.63 7.24
CA THR A 35 -1.89 10.83 6.07
C THR A 35 -3.17 10.03 6.32
N TRP A 36 -3.69 9.43 5.25
CA TRP A 36 -4.79 8.50 5.29
C TRP A 36 -4.50 7.35 4.35
N VAL A 37 -5.05 6.19 4.70
CA VAL A 37 -4.98 4.98 3.90
C VAL A 37 -6.41 4.48 3.71
N ALA A 38 -6.78 4.19 2.47
CA ALA A 38 -8.05 3.56 2.14
C ALA A 38 -7.81 2.14 1.63
N LEU A 39 -8.52 1.16 2.18
CA LEU A 39 -8.45 -0.24 1.79
C LEU A 39 -9.79 -0.72 1.26
N LYS A 40 -9.74 -1.52 0.19
CA LYS A 40 -10.83 -2.38 -0.25
C LYS A 40 -10.47 -3.83 0.01
N TRP A 41 -11.18 -4.46 0.94
CA TRP A 41 -11.07 -5.88 1.25
C TRP A 41 -11.65 -6.72 0.12
N LEU A 42 -10.93 -7.77 -0.26
CA LEU A 42 -11.31 -8.75 -1.26
C LEU A 42 -11.93 -9.99 -0.58
N GLY A 43 -12.50 -10.89 -1.39
CA GLY A 43 -13.08 -12.15 -0.92
C GLY A 43 -14.61 -12.12 -0.82
N ALA A 44 -15.16 -13.05 -0.04
CA ALA A 44 -16.61 -13.31 0.00
C ALA A 44 -17.42 -12.16 0.62
N ASN A 45 -16.79 -11.37 1.50
CA ASN A 45 -17.41 -10.24 2.18
C ASN A 45 -16.57 -8.98 1.93
N PRO A 46 -16.72 -8.34 0.76
CA PRO A 46 -15.94 -7.15 0.43
C PRO A 46 -16.36 -5.96 1.33
N GLY A 47 -15.40 -5.09 1.64
CA GLY A 47 -15.63 -3.93 2.49
C GLY A 47 -14.59 -2.84 2.28
N LEU A 48 -14.88 -1.65 2.80
CA LEU A 48 -13.96 -0.50 2.82
C LEU A 48 -13.56 -0.17 4.25
N THR A 49 -12.28 0.09 4.46
CA THR A 49 -11.75 0.57 5.75
C THR A 49 -10.77 1.71 5.54
N PHE A 50 -10.67 2.59 6.52
CA PHE A 50 -9.77 3.72 6.50
C PHE A 50 -8.85 3.69 7.72
N TRP A 51 -7.58 4.05 7.50
CA TRP A 51 -6.53 4.06 8.51
C TRP A 51 -5.74 5.36 8.43
N THR A 52 -5.09 5.74 9.53
CA THR A 52 -4.24 6.93 9.59
C THR A 52 -2.86 6.71 8.97
N THR A 53 -2.33 5.49 9.03
CA THR A 53 -1.06 5.11 8.37
C THR A 53 -1.10 3.64 7.93
N VAL A 54 -0.16 3.24 7.07
CA VAL A 54 0.05 1.82 6.74
C VAL A 54 0.52 1.02 7.96
N ASP A 55 1.28 1.65 8.86
CA ASP A 55 1.75 1.01 10.09
C ASP A 55 0.58 0.68 11.02
N ASP A 56 -0.37 1.59 11.20
CA ASP A 56 -1.59 1.34 12.02
C ASP A 56 -2.41 0.17 11.46
N LEU A 57 -2.51 0.10 10.12
CA LEU A 57 -3.14 -1.02 9.43
C LEU A 57 -2.43 -2.34 9.74
N LEU A 58 -1.10 -2.37 9.61
CA LEU A 58 -0.29 -3.57 9.85
C LEU A 58 -0.23 -3.97 11.32
N GLU A 59 -0.30 -3.02 12.26
CA GLU A 59 -0.43 -3.33 13.67
C GLU A 59 -1.73 -4.09 13.96
N ALA A 60 -2.83 -3.63 13.38
CA ALA A 60 -4.15 -4.24 13.57
C ALA A 60 -4.34 -5.55 12.78
N HIS A 61 -3.81 -5.65 11.55
CA HIS A 61 -4.12 -6.76 10.62
C HIS A 61 -2.92 -7.65 10.31
N GLY A 62 -1.70 -7.17 10.56
CA GLY A 62 -0.48 -7.87 10.29
C GLY A 62 -0.06 -8.83 11.39
N HIS A 63 -0.81 -8.99 12.49
CA HIS A 63 -0.53 -9.87 13.65
C HIS A 63 0.67 -10.82 13.46
N LEU A 64 1.82 -10.49 14.08
CA LEU A 64 3.05 -11.31 14.03
C LEU A 64 3.65 -11.51 12.61
N GLY A 65 3.46 -10.56 11.69
CA GLY A 65 3.95 -10.66 10.31
C GLY A 65 3.07 -11.51 9.39
N ALA A 66 1.80 -11.72 9.76
CA ALA A 66 0.82 -12.47 8.96
C ALA A 66 0.40 -11.74 7.68
N ALA A 67 0.62 -10.43 7.57
CA ALA A 67 0.38 -9.66 6.35
C ALA A 67 1.54 -8.71 6.04
N GLU A 68 1.71 -8.40 4.76
CA GLU A 68 2.68 -7.41 4.28
C GLU A 68 2.11 -6.56 3.15
N VAL A 69 2.73 -5.39 2.92
CA VAL A 69 2.36 -4.46 1.86
C VAL A 69 3.27 -4.66 0.66
N HIS A 70 2.70 -4.88 -0.52
CA HIS A 70 3.39 -4.88 -1.80
C HIS A 70 3.06 -3.59 -2.55
N TRP A 71 4.02 -2.68 -2.65
CA TRP A 71 3.85 -1.40 -3.35
C TRP A 71 3.81 -1.59 -4.86
N LEU A 72 2.84 -0.94 -5.51
CA LEU A 72 2.64 -1.01 -6.96
C LEU A 72 3.22 0.19 -7.70
N ASP A 73 3.48 1.29 -6.99
CA ASP A 73 4.07 2.50 -7.54
C ASP A 73 5.57 2.55 -7.18
N PRO A 74 6.43 3.08 -8.08
CA PRO A 74 7.84 3.29 -7.77
C PRO A 74 8.00 4.32 -6.65
N ASP A 75 9.09 4.22 -5.89
CA ASP A 75 9.39 5.20 -4.85
C ASP A 75 9.61 6.58 -5.49
N ILE A 76 8.96 7.61 -4.93
CA ILE A 76 9.00 8.97 -5.48
C ILE A 76 10.44 9.52 -5.54
N ALA A 77 11.36 9.00 -4.71
CA ALA A 77 12.78 9.34 -4.75
C ALA A 77 13.44 9.00 -6.11
N ASP A 78 13.01 7.90 -6.75
CA ASP A 78 13.54 7.45 -8.05
C ASP A 78 13.10 8.34 -9.22
N GLN A 79 12.04 9.14 -9.06
CA GLN A 79 11.52 9.99 -10.14
C GLN A 79 12.25 11.33 -10.29
N SER A 80 13.22 11.62 -9.42
CA SER A 80 14.01 12.86 -9.49
C SER A 80 15.19 12.78 -10.47
N GLU A 81 15.64 11.59 -10.83
CA GLU A 81 16.78 11.39 -11.74
C GLU A 81 16.36 11.37 -13.23
N GLU A 82 15.17 10.86 -13.56
CA GLU A 82 14.70 10.78 -14.96
C GLU A 82 14.28 12.13 -15.56
N SER A 83 13.76 13.06 -14.75
CA SER A 83 13.32 14.37 -15.28
C SER A 83 14.47 15.29 -15.69
N SER A 84 15.71 15.04 -15.25
CA SER A 84 16.88 15.87 -15.60
C SER A 84 17.58 15.41 -16.88
N ALA A 85 17.29 14.21 -17.40
CA ALA A 85 17.96 13.65 -18.57
C ALA A 85 17.39 14.14 -19.91
N GLU A 86 16.15 14.65 -19.94
CA GLU A 86 15.46 14.98 -21.20
C GLU A 86 15.76 16.40 -21.75
N THR A 87 16.58 17.20 -21.06
CA THR A 87 16.95 18.56 -21.54
C THR A 87 18.30 18.60 -22.27
N ALA A 88 19.01 17.47 -22.41
CA ALA A 88 20.36 17.45 -22.97
C ALA A 88 20.44 17.11 -24.47
N GLN A 89 19.32 16.95 -25.19
CA GLN A 89 19.31 16.60 -26.62
C GLN A 89 18.68 17.71 -27.47
N CYS A 90 19.40 18.82 -27.57
CA CYS A 90 19.31 19.77 -28.68
C CYS A 90 20.73 20.05 -29.16
N HIS A 91 21.17 19.34 -30.19
CA HIS A 91 22.33 19.71 -31.02
C HIS A 91 22.07 19.32 -32.47
#